data_AF-A0A401QJ82-F1
#
_entry.id   AF-A0A401QJ82-F1
#
_cell.length_a   1.000
_cell.length_b   1.000
_cell.length_c   1.000
_cell.angle_alpha   90.00
_cell.angle_beta   90.00
_cell.angle_gamma   90.00
#
_symmetry.space_group_name_H-M   'P 1'
#
loop_
_entity.id
_entity.type
_entity.pdbx_description
1 polymer ?
#
loop_
_entity_poly.entity_id
_entity_poly.type
_entity_poly.pdbx_seq_one_letter_code
_entity_poly.pdbx_strand_id
1 'polypeptide(L)' 'MKSRTAATAVRKMNPSLRITAHENRVGPETKNVYNEDFFDNLDGVANALDNVET' A
#
# COMPACT_ATOMS: atom_id res chain seq x y z
N MET A 1 -4.69 13.13 2.46
CA MET A 1 -4.50 12.00 1.54
C MET A 1 -5.02 10.72 2.18
N LYS A 2 -5.77 9.88 1.43
CA LYS A 2 -6.54 8.74 1.99
C LYS A 2 -5.66 7.73 2.73
N SER A 3 -4.51 7.34 2.17
CA SER A 3 -3.60 6.33 2.75
C SER A 3 -3.03 6.77 4.10
N ARG A 4 -2.52 8.01 4.21
CA ARG A 4 -1.99 8.57 5.47
C ARG A 4 -3.05 8.74 6.56
N THR A 5 -4.25 9.19 6.18
CA THR A 5 -5.37 9.34 7.12
C THR A 5 -5.82 7.99 7.65
N ALA A 6 -5.95 6.98 6.79
CA ALA A 6 -6.30 5.61 7.19
C ALA A 6 -5.25 5.01 8.12
N ALA A 7 -3.95 5.12 7.79
CA ALA A 7 -2.87 4.64 8.64
C ALA A 7 -2.91 5.27 10.04
N THR A 8 -3.21 6.57 10.13
CA THR A 8 -3.33 7.28 11.42
C THR A 8 -4.54 6.79 12.22
N ALA A 9 -5.68 6.60 11.57
CA ALA A 9 -6.89 6.10 12.24
C ALA A 9 -6.70 4.68 12.78
N VAL A 10 -6.11 3.79 11.98
CA VAL A 10 -5.86 2.40 12.38
C VAL A 10 -4.82 2.31 13.51
N ARG A 11 -3.78 3.14 13.51
CA ARG A 11 -2.83 3.21 14.64
C ARG A 11 -3.48 3.65 15.95
N LYS A 12 -4.55 4.45 15.91
CA LYS A 12 -5.33 4.78 17.12
C LYS A 12 -6.12 3.58 17.64
N MET A 13 -6.57 2.69 16.75
CA MET A 13 -7.28 1.46 17.09
C MET A 13 -6.34 0.39 17.63
N ASN A 14 -5.17 0.21 17.00
CA ASN A 14 -4.10 -0.66 17.47
C ASN A 14 -2.73 -0.02 17.25
N PRO A 15 -2.09 0.51 18.31
CA PRO A 15 -0.76 1.14 18.22
C PRO A 15 0.38 0.20 17.82
N SER A 16 0.21 -1.12 17.94
CA SER A 16 1.25 -2.09 17.57
C SER A 16 1.35 -2.31 16.05
N LEU A 17 0.36 -1.87 15.28
CA LEU A 17 0.34 -2.02 13.83
C LEU A 17 1.43 -1.16 13.16
N ARG A 18 2.27 -1.82 12.37
CA ARG A 18 3.32 -1.18 11.56
C ARG A 18 2.77 -0.98 10.15
N ILE A 19 2.56 0.27 9.77
CA ILE A 19 1.96 0.65 8.48
C ILE A 19 2.85 1.67 7.80
N THR A 20 3.25 1.39 6.56
CA THR A 20 3.88 2.35 5.65
C THR A 20 2.86 2.78 4.61
N ALA A 21 2.45 4.05 4.64
CA ALA A 21 1.46 4.58 3.71
C ALA A 21 2.15 5.14 2.47
N HIS A 22 1.83 4.59 1.30
CA HIS A 22 2.27 5.12 0.00
C HIS A 22 1.14 5.93 -0.65
N GLU A 23 1.50 6.91 -1.47
CA GLU A 23 0.55 7.75 -2.22
C GLU A 23 0.73 7.59 -3.75
N ASN A 24 1.55 6.63 -4.16
CA ASN A 24 1.85 6.39 -5.57
C ASN A 24 0.76 5.53 -6.21
N ARG A 25 0.29 5.91 -7.41
CA ARG A 25 -0.59 5.07 -8.24
C ARG A 25 0.19 3.81 -8.65
N VAL A 26 -0.42 2.64 -8.47
CA VAL A 26 0.18 1.39 -8.96
C VAL A 26 0.03 1.33 -10.48
N GLY A 27 1.14 1.20 -11.18
CA GLY A 27 1.19 1.19 -12.64
C GLY A 27 2.62 1.06 -13.17
N PRO A 28 2.81 0.97 -14.50
CA PRO A 28 4.14 0.88 -15.11
C PRO A 28 5.10 1.99 -14.66
N GLU A 29 4.58 3.18 -14.37
CA GLU A 29 5.32 4.36 -13.94
C GLU A 29 5.93 4.25 -12.53
N THR A 30 5.44 3.33 -11.69
CA THR A 30 5.91 3.13 -10.31
C THR A 30 6.61 1.80 -10.09
N LYS A 31 6.98 1.08 -11.16
CA LYS A 31 7.76 -0.16 -11.10
C LYS A 31 9.12 -0.01 -10.43
N ASN A 32 9.68 1.20 -10.43
CA ASN A 32 10.91 1.51 -9.70
C ASN A 32 10.71 1.54 -8.17
N VAL A 33 9.48 1.75 -7.70
CA VAL A 33 9.12 1.74 -6.27
C VAL A 33 8.55 0.39 -5.86
N TYR A 34 7.73 -0.22 -6.71
CA TYR A 34 7.13 -1.54 -6.52
C TYR A 34 7.81 -2.54 -7.46
N ASN A 35 9.10 -2.77 -7.22
CA ASN A 35 9.95 -3.68 -7.98
C ASN A 35 9.89 -5.11 -7.40
N GLU A 36 10.65 -6.04 -8.01
CA GLU A 36 10.75 -7.44 -7.56
C GLU A 36 11.13 -7.52 -6.07
N ASP A 37 12.15 -6.77 -5.62
CA ASP A 37 12.54 -6.73 -4.22
C ASP A 37 11.38 -6.34 -3.28
N PHE A 38 10.53 -5.38 -3.69
CA PHE A 38 9.36 -5.01 -2.91
C PHE A 38 8.38 -6.17 -2.76
N PHE A 39 8.07 -6.86 -3.87
CA PHE A 39 7.10 -7.96 -3.87
C PHE A 39 7.63 -9.23 -3.22
N ASP A 40 8.93 -9.52 -3.33
CA ASP A 40 9.57 -10.69 -2.72
C ASP A 40 9.55 -10.62 -1.18
N ASN A 41 9.45 -9.42 -0.62
CA ASN A 41 9.31 -9.19 0.83
C ASN A 41 7.85 -9.21 1.31
N LEU A 42 6.87 -9.47 0.44
CA LEU A 42 5.45 -9.55 0.82
C LEU A 42 5.00 -11.00 0.97
N ASP A 43 4.30 -11.27 2.07
CA ASP A 43 3.61 -12.56 2.25
C ASP A 43 2.33 -12.66 1.39
N GLY A 44 1.79 -11.52 0.94
CA GLY A 44 0.59 -11.48 0.12
C GLY A 44 0.16 -10.07 -0.29
N VAL A 45 -0.75 -10.00 -1.27
CA VAL A 45 -1.29 -8.75 -1.83
C VAL A 45 -2.82 -8.79 -1.76
N ALA A 46 -3.42 -7.70 -1.27
CA ALA A 46 -4.87 -7.53 -1.21
C ALA A 46 -5.30 -6.30 -2.02
N ASN A 47 -6.08 -6.51 -3.08
CA ASN A 47 -6.56 -5.44 -3.93
C ASN A 47 -7.84 -4.81 -3.39
N ALA A 48 -7.93 -3.48 -3.46
CA ALA A 48 -9.10 -2.69 -3.09
C ALA A 48 -9.31 -1.56 -4.13
N LEU A 49 -9.25 -1.95 -5.41
CA LEU A 49 -9.41 -1.06 -6.56
C LEU A 49 -10.88 -0.99 -6.99
N ASP A 50 -11.27 0.12 -7.60
CA ASP A 50 -12.62 0.39 -8.11
C ASP A 50 -12.76 0.14 -9.62
N ASN A 51 -11.68 -0.24 -10.30
CA ASN A 51 -11.61 -0.50 -11.74
C ASN A 51 -10.96 -1.87 -12.04
N VAL A 52 -11.24 -2.39 -13.23
CA VAL A 52 -10.81 -3.73 -13.69
C VAL A 52 -9.48 -3.66 -14.46
N GLU A 53 -9.04 -2.47 -14.85
CA GLU A 53 -7.77 -2.31 -15.58
C GLU A 53 -6.60 -2.70 -14.68
N THR A 54 -5.78 -3.61 -15.18
CA THR A 54 -4.58 -4.14 -14.51
C THR A 54 -3.35 -3.82 -15.34
#